data_AF-A0A6H1Q571-F1
#
_entry.id   AF-A0A6H1Q571-F1
#
_cell.length_a   1.000
_cell.length_b   1.000
_cell.length_c   1.000
_cell.angle_alpha   90.00
_cell.angle_beta   90.00
_cell.angle_gamma   90.00
#
_symmetry.space_group_name_H-M   'P 1'
#
loop_
_entity.id
_entity.type
_entity.pdbx_description
1 polymer ?
#
loop_
_entity_poly.entity_id
_entity_poly.type
_entity_poly.pdbx_seq_one_letter_code
_entity_poly.pdbx_strand_id
1 'polypeptide(L)'
;MFGQFLNIIVRSIKLDKTLYKDNKNFGEAAIYFAGLIMILDGLAGAVAANTVIKTAVAMSGLTAILTWFVWGLFIYVIGVKLFPDKETKVPFKKVLTAVGFAHAPGLLRFFAVTPDLMIPIIFLTQFWIFAGLIISTKQVLNLKSNFKSFGIVFLAFLIIAFLSISFVMSKMNALPISNIS
;
A
#
# COMPACT_ATOMS: atom_id res chain seq x y z
N MET A 1 13.31 15.32 12.82
CA MET A 1 12.17 14.79 12.02
C MET A 1 12.64 14.04 10.77
N PHE A 2 13.48 14.62 9.90
CA PHE A 2 13.94 13.95 8.67
C PHE A 2 14.67 12.60 8.89
N GLY A 3 15.59 12.53 9.87
CA GLY A 3 16.28 11.27 10.19
C GLY A 3 15.34 10.13 10.63
N GLN A 4 14.25 10.46 11.31
CA GLN A 4 13.22 9.48 11.70
C GLN A 4 12.46 8.98 10.47
N PHE A 5 12.11 9.88 9.54
CA PHE A 5 11.47 9.53 8.28
C PHE A 5 12.32 8.55 7.46
N LEU A 6 13.61 8.85 7.27
CA LEU A 6 14.53 7.95 6.58
C LEU A 6 14.70 6.60 7.32
N ASN A 7 14.76 6.62 8.65
CA ASN A 7 14.83 5.40 9.45
C ASN A 7 13.61 4.48 9.22
N ILE A 8 12.40 5.06 9.14
CA ILE A 8 11.16 4.34 8.83
C ILE A 8 11.26 3.69 7.44
N ILE A 9 11.68 4.46 6.42
CA ILE A 9 11.83 3.96 5.04
C ILE A 9 12.80 2.78 5.01
N VAL A 10 14.01 2.96 5.54
CA VAL A 10 15.07 1.94 5.51
C VAL A 10 14.61 0.67 6.24
N ARG A 11 14.00 0.81 7.41
CA ARG A 11 13.51 -0.34 8.20
C ARG A 11 12.35 -1.05 7.52
N SER A 12 11.46 -0.30 6.86
CA SER A 12 10.37 -0.91 6.09
C SER A 12 10.87 -1.68 4.87
N ILE A 13 11.81 -1.12 4.12
CA ILE A 13 12.46 -1.82 2.99
C ILE A 13 13.15 -3.10 3.48
N LYS A 14 13.82 -3.04 4.64
CA LYS A 14 14.44 -4.22 5.28
C LYS A 14 13.44 -5.20 5.91
N LEU A 15 12.13 -4.93 5.83
CA LEU A 15 11.08 -5.74 6.45
C LEU A 15 11.29 -5.94 7.97
N ASP A 16 11.85 -4.93 8.65
CA ASP A 16 12.11 -4.99 10.08
C ASP A 16 10.80 -4.98 10.88
N LYS A 17 10.42 -6.13 11.42
CA LYS A 17 9.21 -6.32 12.24
C LYS A 17 9.15 -5.38 13.45
N THR A 18 10.29 -4.94 13.98
CA THR A 18 10.33 -4.05 15.16
C THR A 18 9.84 -2.64 14.82
N LEU A 19 9.82 -2.25 13.55
CA LEU A 19 9.21 -0.99 13.08
C LEU A 19 7.71 -0.96 13.42
N TYR A 20 7.03 -2.07 13.18
CA TYR A 20 5.57 -2.17 13.32
C TYR A 20 5.12 -2.59 14.73
N LYS A 21 6.01 -3.25 15.49
CA LYS A 21 5.71 -3.69 16.86
C LYS A 21 5.82 -2.57 17.89
N ASP A 22 6.83 -1.70 17.75
CA ASP A 22 7.13 -0.67 18.76
C ASP A 22 6.22 0.55 18.62
N ASN A 23 5.43 0.84 19.66
CA ASN A 23 4.48 1.94 19.70
C ASN A 23 5.15 3.32 19.53
N LYS A 24 6.44 3.47 19.85
CA LYS A 24 7.15 4.75 19.69
C LYS A 24 7.22 5.21 18.23
N ASN A 25 7.12 4.28 17.27
CA ASN A 25 7.12 4.59 15.84
C ASN A 25 5.76 5.14 15.35
N PHE A 26 4.73 5.16 16.23
CA PHE A 26 3.36 5.56 15.91
C PHE A 26 2.91 6.84 16.63
N GLY A 27 3.87 7.73 16.96
CA GLY A 27 3.57 9.07 17.47
C GLY A 27 2.77 9.93 16.47
N GLU A 28 2.44 11.16 16.86
CA GLU A 28 1.57 12.03 16.05
C GLU A 28 2.07 12.27 14.62
N ALA A 29 3.39 12.49 14.46
CA ALA A 29 4.03 12.71 13.18
C ALA A 29 3.98 11.49 12.22
N ALA A 30 3.78 10.28 12.75
CA ALA A 30 3.94 9.03 12.00
C ALA A 30 2.95 8.90 10.84
N ILE A 31 1.70 9.37 11.02
CA ILE A 31 0.69 9.31 9.95
C ILE A 31 1.06 10.22 8.76
N TYR A 32 1.72 11.35 9.02
CA TYR A 32 2.18 12.25 7.97
C TYR A 32 3.35 11.64 7.19
N PHE A 33 4.27 10.94 7.87
CA PHE A 33 5.31 10.16 7.21
C PHE A 33 4.74 9.05 6.33
N ALA A 34 3.71 8.35 6.81
CA ALA A 34 3.01 7.33 6.05
C ALA A 34 2.34 7.93 4.80
N GLY A 35 1.67 9.08 4.94
CA GLY A 35 1.09 9.81 3.80
C GLY A 35 2.14 10.27 2.79
N LEU A 36 3.29 10.77 3.24
CA LEU A 36 4.39 11.17 2.37
C LEU A 36 4.97 9.97 1.61
N ILE A 37 5.16 8.82 2.27
CA ILE A 37 5.58 7.57 1.60
C ILE A 37 4.58 7.19 0.51
N MET A 38 3.28 7.27 0.78
CA MET A 38 2.24 6.92 -0.19
C MET A 38 2.22 7.86 -1.40
N ILE A 39 2.36 9.17 -1.18
CA ILE A 39 2.46 10.13 -2.29
C ILE A 39 3.69 9.80 -3.14
N LEU A 40 4.85 9.59 -2.51
CA LEU A 40 6.09 9.27 -3.22
C LEU A 40 6.00 7.93 -3.96
N ASP A 41 5.41 6.88 -3.38
CA ASP A 41 5.16 5.60 -4.07
C ASP A 41 4.22 5.78 -5.27
N GLY A 42 3.12 6.51 -5.11
CA GLY A 42 2.20 6.82 -6.21
C GLY A 42 2.88 7.55 -7.36
N LEU A 43 3.70 8.56 -7.05
CA LEU A 43 4.52 9.27 -8.04
C LEU A 43 5.54 8.34 -8.69
N ALA A 44 6.23 7.50 -7.90
CA ALA A 44 7.22 6.56 -8.40
C ALA A 44 6.62 5.55 -9.40
N GLY A 45 5.44 5.01 -9.07
CA GLY A 45 4.70 4.11 -9.95
C GLY A 45 4.29 4.77 -11.27
N ALA A 46 3.84 6.03 -11.23
CA ALA A 46 3.47 6.77 -12.44
C ALA A 46 4.67 7.20 -13.29
N VAL A 47 5.79 7.57 -12.66
CA VAL A 47 7.05 7.82 -13.38
C VAL A 47 7.53 6.56 -14.09
N ALA A 48 7.50 5.41 -13.42
CA ALA A 48 7.82 4.13 -14.03
C ALA A 48 6.90 3.81 -15.22
N ALA A 49 5.58 3.96 -15.04
CA ALA A 49 4.59 3.71 -16.09
C ALA A 49 4.74 4.66 -17.30
N ASN A 50 5.19 5.90 -17.09
CA ASN A 50 5.42 6.88 -18.16
C ASN A 50 6.49 6.48 -19.17
N THR A 51 7.34 5.50 -18.85
CA THR A 51 8.30 4.93 -19.82
C THR A 51 7.59 4.21 -20.97
N VAL A 52 6.33 3.80 -20.80
CA VAL A 52 5.55 3.05 -21.80
C VAL A 52 4.23 3.74 -22.14
N ILE A 53 3.51 4.27 -21.14
CA ILE A 53 2.18 4.89 -21.32
C ILE A 53 2.19 6.28 -20.68
N LYS A 54 1.80 7.33 -21.42
CA LYS A 54 1.67 8.67 -20.84
C LYS A 54 0.64 8.66 -19.71
N THR A 55 1.08 8.92 -18.48
CA THR A 55 0.21 9.01 -17.29
C THR A 55 0.33 10.37 -16.64
N ALA A 56 -0.76 10.85 -16.04
CA ALA A 56 -0.78 12.09 -15.28
C ALA A 56 -0.07 11.90 -13.92
N VAL A 57 1.26 12.02 -13.90
CA VAL A 57 2.11 11.79 -12.71
C VAL A 57 1.62 12.57 -11.51
N ALA A 58 1.31 13.86 -11.65
CA ALA A 58 0.87 14.67 -10.52
C ALA A 58 -0.41 14.13 -9.84
N MET A 59 -1.33 13.56 -10.63
CA MET A 59 -2.57 12.99 -10.10
C MET A 59 -2.35 11.65 -9.38
N SER A 60 -1.26 10.93 -9.70
CA SER A 60 -1.03 9.60 -9.13
C SER A 60 -0.77 9.65 -7.62
N GLY A 61 -0.07 10.68 -7.14
CA GLY A 61 0.13 10.91 -5.70
C GLY A 61 -1.18 11.08 -4.94
N LEU A 62 -2.15 11.78 -5.52
CA LEU A 62 -3.49 11.95 -4.92
C LEU A 62 -4.28 10.63 -4.95
N THR A 63 -4.24 9.90 -6.06
CA THR A 63 -4.89 8.58 -6.14
C THR A 63 -4.27 7.57 -5.17
N ALA A 64 -2.98 7.68 -4.87
CA ALA A 64 -2.30 6.83 -3.90
C ALA A 64 -2.77 7.08 -2.47
N ILE A 65 -3.12 8.32 -2.10
CA ILE A 65 -3.75 8.61 -0.80
C ILE A 65 -5.11 7.92 -0.67
N LEU A 66 -5.95 7.96 -1.72
CA LEU A 66 -7.23 7.28 -1.71
C LEU A 66 -7.04 5.75 -1.61
N THR A 67 -6.13 5.21 -2.42
CA THR A 67 -5.79 3.78 -2.43
C THR A 67 -5.27 3.33 -1.07
N TRP A 68 -4.41 4.13 -0.44
CA TRP A 68 -3.89 3.89 0.90
C TRP A 68 -5.01 3.82 1.95
N PHE A 69 -5.95 4.77 1.91
CA PHE A 69 -7.09 4.78 2.82
C PHE A 69 -7.95 3.53 2.66
N VAL A 70 -8.24 3.12 1.42
CA VAL A 70 -9.00 1.90 1.10
C VAL A 70 -8.29 0.64 1.62
N TRP A 71 -6.98 0.53 1.39
CA TRP A 71 -6.17 -0.55 1.95
C TRP A 71 -6.22 -0.60 3.48
N GLY A 72 -6.00 0.55 4.13
CA GLY A 72 -6.07 0.68 5.58
C GLY A 72 -7.44 0.27 6.11
N LEU A 73 -8.51 0.70 5.45
CA LEU A 73 -9.90 0.40 5.84
C LEU A 73 -10.17 -1.10 5.77
N PHE A 74 -9.86 -1.76 4.66
CA PHE A 74 -10.11 -3.20 4.53
C PHE A 74 -9.25 -4.03 5.48
N ILE A 75 -7.95 -3.72 5.62
CA ILE A 75 -7.09 -4.42 6.58
C ILE A 75 -7.63 -4.25 8.01
N TYR A 76 -8.08 -3.05 8.37
CA TYR A 76 -8.66 -2.79 9.69
C TYR A 76 -9.96 -3.58 9.90
N VAL A 77 -10.93 -3.48 8.98
CA VAL A 77 -12.22 -4.17 9.12
C VAL A 77 -12.02 -5.69 9.16
N ILE A 78 -11.25 -6.24 8.23
CA ILE A 78 -11.03 -7.69 8.15
C ILE A 78 -10.24 -8.17 9.37
N GLY A 79 -9.17 -7.50 9.75
CA GLY A 79 -8.28 -7.95 10.83
C GLY A 79 -8.77 -7.65 12.25
N VAL A 80 -9.49 -6.56 12.47
CA VAL A 80 -9.97 -6.15 13.80
C VAL A 80 -11.42 -6.55 14.05
N LYS A 81 -12.29 -6.49 13.03
CA LYS A 81 -13.73 -6.74 13.18
C LYS A 81 -14.13 -8.16 12.79
N LEU A 82 -13.63 -8.69 11.67
CA LEU A 82 -14.06 -10.01 11.17
C LEU A 82 -13.22 -11.17 11.71
N PHE A 83 -11.90 -11.02 11.75
CA PHE A 83 -10.98 -12.09 12.17
C PHE A 83 -10.02 -11.67 13.30
N PRO A 84 -10.49 -11.14 14.44
CA PRO A 84 -9.61 -10.82 15.56
C PRO A 84 -9.02 -12.09 16.22
N ASP A 85 -7.78 -12.01 16.75
CA ASP A 85 -7.17 -13.09 17.56
C ASP A 85 -7.46 -12.95 19.07
N LYS A 86 -7.76 -11.73 19.52
CA LYS A 86 -8.15 -11.33 20.89
C LYS A 86 -9.09 -10.11 20.76
N GLU A 87 -9.54 -9.49 21.85
CA GLU A 87 -10.09 -8.13 21.78
C GLU A 87 -9.02 -7.14 21.29
N THR A 88 -8.82 -7.06 19.98
CA THR A 88 -7.82 -6.19 19.34
C THR A 88 -8.31 -4.75 19.40
N LYS A 89 -7.94 -4.01 20.45
CA LYS A 89 -8.27 -2.58 20.63
C LYS A 89 -7.24 -1.68 19.94
N VAL A 90 -6.96 -1.92 18.67
CA VAL A 90 -6.01 -1.12 17.89
C VAL A 90 -6.77 0.01 17.20
N PRO A 91 -6.36 1.28 17.33
CA PRO A 91 -7.04 2.37 16.65
C PRO A 91 -6.76 2.35 15.14
N PHE A 92 -7.74 2.73 14.32
CA PHE A 92 -7.62 2.78 12.86
C PHE A 92 -6.39 3.56 12.39
N LYS A 93 -6.09 4.71 13.02
CA LYS A 93 -4.89 5.53 12.75
C LYS A 93 -3.60 4.70 12.76
N LYS A 94 -3.45 3.77 13.71
CA LYS A 94 -2.24 2.94 13.82
C LYS A 94 -2.13 1.95 12.66
N VAL A 95 -3.24 1.34 12.25
CA VAL A 95 -3.29 0.46 11.07
C VAL A 95 -2.99 1.24 9.80
N LEU A 96 -3.63 2.40 9.61
CA LEU A 96 -3.42 3.26 8.45
C LEU A 96 -1.94 3.68 8.32
N THR A 97 -1.33 4.15 9.42
CA THR A 97 0.11 4.48 9.45
C THR A 97 0.99 3.28 9.05
N ALA A 98 0.70 2.09 9.59
CA ALA A 98 1.48 0.89 9.30
C ALA A 98 1.39 0.43 7.85
N VAL A 99 0.20 0.55 7.25
CA VAL A 99 -0.02 0.28 5.83
C VAL A 99 0.80 1.25 4.98
N GLY A 100 0.83 2.54 5.32
CA GLY A 100 1.63 3.51 4.55
C GLY A 100 3.12 3.27 4.69
N PHE A 101 3.61 2.92 5.89
CA PHE A 101 5.00 2.51 6.07
C PHE A 101 5.34 1.29 5.20
N ALA A 102 4.48 0.26 5.17
CA ALA A 102 4.68 -0.95 4.37
C ALA A 102 4.78 -0.71 2.85
N HIS A 103 4.36 0.45 2.35
CA HIS A 103 4.51 0.82 0.94
C HIS A 103 5.88 1.43 0.62
N ALA A 104 6.78 1.61 1.60
CA ALA A 104 8.11 2.18 1.38
C ALA A 104 8.95 1.49 0.29
N PRO A 105 8.91 0.16 0.07
CA PRO A 105 9.59 -0.48 -1.06
C PRO A 105 9.17 0.08 -2.43
N GLY A 106 7.95 0.61 -2.56
CA GLY A 106 7.45 1.24 -3.78
C GLY A 106 8.24 2.47 -4.24
N LEU A 107 8.96 3.14 -3.34
CA LEU A 107 9.86 4.25 -3.70
C LEU A 107 10.98 3.80 -4.65
N LEU A 108 11.34 2.52 -4.65
CA LEU A 108 12.34 1.96 -5.59
C LEU A 108 11.85 2.00 -7.05
N ARG A 109 10.56 2.21 -7.30
CA ARG A 109 10.00 2.35 -8.65
C ARG A 109 10.53 3.59 -9.38
N PHE A 110 11.08 4.58 -8.68
CA PHE A 110 11.76 5.71 -9.33
C PHE A 110 12.99 5.26 -10.15
N PHE A 111 13.58 4.09 -9.85
CA PHE A 111 14.71 3.54 -10.61
C PHE A 111 14.28 2.78 -11.87
N ALA A 112 12.98 2.62 -12.11
CA ALA A 112 12.43 2.05 -13.35
C ALA A 112 12.43 3.07 -14.49
N VAL A 113 13.64 3.49 -14.90
CA VAL A 113 13.86 4.57 -15.88
C VAL A 113 13.79 4.11 -17.34
N THR A 114 13.79 2.80 -17.60
CA THR A 114 13.64 2.22 -18.93
C THR A 114 12.46 1.25 -18.99
N PRO A 115 11.85 1.04 -20.18
CA PRO A 115 10.77 0.07 -20.37
C PRO A 115 11.12 -1.35 -19.89
N ASP A 116 12.34 -1.81 -20.18
CA ASP A 116 12.80 -3.16 -19.82
C ASP A 116 12.91 -3.35 -18.30
N LEU A 117 13.22 -2.29 -17.56
CA LEU A 117 13.30 -2.30 -16.10
C LEU A 117 11.93 -2.09 -15.43
N MET A 118 10.96 -1.50 -16.13
CA MET A 118 9.64 -1.17 -15.59
C MET A 118 8.92 -2.40 -15.02
N ILE A 119 8.74 -3.44 -15.84
CA ILE A 119 7.98 -4.62 -15.43
C ILE A 119 8.66 -5.34 -14.25
N PRO A 120 9.96 -5.68 -14.30
CA PRO A 120 10.64 -6.35 -13.19
C PRO A 120 10.60 -5.54 -11.88
N ILE A 121 10.84 -4.24 -11.93
CA ILE A 121 10.90 -3.40 -10.73
C ILE A 121 9.50 -3.23 -10.12
N ILE A 122 8.48 -2.93 -10.92
CA ILE A 122 7.10 -2.79 -10.41
C ILE A 122 6.64 -4.11 -9.80
N PHE A 123 6.89 -5.23 -10.47
CA PHE A 123 6.50 -6.56 -9.99
C PHE A 123 7.22 -6.90 -8.68
N LEU A 124 8.56 -6.78 -8.63
CA LEU A 124 9.35 -7.07 -7.43
C LEU A 124 8.92 -6.21 -6.24
N THR A 125 8.79 -4.89 -6.46
CA THR A 125 8.34 -3.97 -5.40
C THR A 125 6.92 -4.27 -4.95
N GLN A 126 6.04 -4.76 -5.83
CA GLN A 126 4.68 -5.13 -5.44
C GLN A 126 4.66 -6.31 -4.47
N PHE A 127 5.41 -7.38 -4.72
CA PHE A 127 5.54 -8.50 -3.77
C PHE A 127 6.24 -8.08 -2.48
N TRP A 128 7.18 -7.14 -2.57
CA TRP A 128 7.85 -6.58 -1.41
C TRP A 128 6.88 -5.81 -0.50
N ILE A 129 6.01 -5.00 -1.10
CA ILE A 129 4.93 -4.29 -0.39
C ILE A 129 3.99 -5.30 0.26
N PHE A 130 3.59 -6.37 -0.43
CA PHE A 130 2.79 -7.44 0.17
C PHE A 130 3.45 -8.06 1.40
N ALA A 131 4.75 -8.39 1.32
CA ALA A 131 5.49 -8.89 2.47
C ALA A 131 5.49 -7.88 3.64
N GLY A 132 5.68 -6.59 3.33
CA GLY A 132 5.59 -5.49 4.30
C GLY A 132 4.21 -5.40 4.96
N LEU A 133 3.13 -5.50 4.18
CA LEU A 133 1.75 -5.47 4.67
C LEU A 133 1.44 -6.67 5.56
N ILE A 134 1.93 -7.86 5.21
CA ILE A 134 1.74 -9.07 6.02
C ILE A 134 2.47 -8.92 7.37
N ILE A 135 3.72 -8.46 7.35
CA ILE A 135 4.48 -8.25 8.59
C ILE A 135 3.85 -7.15 9.43
N SER A 136 3.49 -6.01 8.83
CA SER A 136 2.91 -4.87 9.54
C SER A 136 1.57 -5.21 10.16
N THR A 137 0.68 -5.87 9.42
CA THR A 137 -0.64 -6.32 9.89
C THR A 137 -0.48 -7.28 11.08
N LYS A 138 0.42 -8.26 10.98
CA LYS A 138 0.69 -9.18 12.09
C LYS A 138 1.12 -8.44 13.35
N GLN A 139 2.11 -7.56 13.24
CA GLN A 139 2.67 -6.89 14.41
C GLN A 139 1.70 -5.88 15.02
N VAL A 140 1.01 -5.09 14.19
CA VAL A 140 0.11 -4.03 14.64
C VAL A 140 -1.16 -4.59 15.25
N LEU A 141 -1.72 -5.66 14.67
CA LEU A 141 -2.90 -6.34 15.20
C LEU A 141 -2.55 -7.42 16.24
N ASN A 142 -1.26 -7.62 16.53
CA ASN A 142 -0.75 -8.63 17.46
C ASN A 142 -1.26 -10.05 17.17
N LEU A 143 -1.29 -10.42 15.88
CA LEU A 143 -1.74 -11.74 15.44
C LEU A 143 -0.71 -12.81 15.77
N LYS A 144 -1.18 -13.98 16.18
CA LYS A 144 -0.33 -15.14 16.50
C LYS A 144 0.33 -15.70 15.24
N SER A 145 -0.43 -15.84 14.15
CA SER A 145 -0.01 -16.54 12.94
C SER A 145 0.32 -15.60 11.76
N ASN A 146 1.40 -15.89 11.03
CA ASN A 146 1.69 -15.25 9.75
C ASN A 146 0.61 -15.58 8.72
N PHE A 147 0.05 -16.79 8.74
CA PHE A 147 -0.98 -17.23 7.80
C PHE A 147 -2.26 -16.41 7.94
N LYS A 148 -2.65 -16.08 9.19
CA LYS A 148 -3.81 -15.23 9.44
C LYS A 148 -3.60 -13.82 8.87
N SER A 149 -2.42 -13.26 9.08
CA SER A 149 -2.06 -11.95 8.52
C SER A 149 -2.02 -11.97 6.99
N PHE A 150 -1.49 -13.03 6.39
CA PHE A 150 -1.56 -13.26 4.96
C PHE A 150 -3.02 -13.28 4.48
N GLY A 151 -3.89 -14.06 5.11
CA GLY A 151 -5.31 -14.13 4.77
C GLY A 151 -6.02 -12.77 4.83
N ILE A 152 -5.73 -11.94 5.83
CA ILE A 152 -6.27 -10.58 5.94
C ILE A 152 -5.83 -9.70 4.77
N VAL A 153 -4.53 -9.66 4.48
CA VAL A 153 -3.96 -8.84 3.39
C VAL A 153 -4.43 -9.35 2.03
N PHE A 154 -4.48 -10.66 1.84
CA PHE A 154 -4.93 -11.30 0.61
C PHE A 154 -6.42 -11.07 0.36
N LEU A 155 -7.28 -11.16 1.39
CA LEU A 155 -8.70 -10.85 1.24
C LEU A 155 -8.93 -9.37 0.94
N ALA A 156 -8.20 -8.46 1.61
CA ALA A 156 -8.24 -7.04 1.29
C ALA A 156 -7.84 -6.78 -0.17
N PHE A 157 -6.77 -7.42 -0.64
CA PHE A 157 -6.34 -7.37 -2.04
C PHE A 157 -7.43 -7.83 -3.01
N LEU A 158 -8.04 -9.00 -2.77
CA LEU A 158 -9.06 -9.54 -3.65
C LEU A 158 -10.29 -8.63 -3.74
N ILE A 159 -10.72 -8.05 -2.61
CA ILE A 159 -11.84 -7.10 -2.60
C ILE A 159 -11.47 -5.85 -3.41
N ILE A 160 -10.29 -5.28 -3.19
CA ILE A 160 -9.83 -4.10 -3.94
C ILE A 160 -9.73 -4.42 -5.42
N ALA A 161 -9.11 -5.53 -5.80
CA ALA A 161 -8.97 -5.96 -7.19
C ALA A 161 -10.34 -6.15 -7.85
N PHE A 162 -11.28 -6.81 -7.18
CA PHE A 162 -12.64 -7.00 -7.69
C PHE A 162 -13.37 -5.66 -7.90
N LEU A 163 -13.29 -4.75 -6.93
CA LEU A 163 -13.89 -3.41 -7.04
C LEU A 163 -13.25 -2.59 -8.17
N SER A 164 -11.93 -2.62 -8.30
CA SER A 164 -11.20 -1.93 -9.36
C SER A 164 -11.58 -2.47 -10.76
N ILE A 165 -11.60 -3.79 -10.94
CA ILE A 165 -11.99 -4.40 -12.22
C ILE A 165 -13.45 -4.07 -12.54
N SER A 166 -14.35 -4.19 -11.56
CA SER A 166 -15.78 -3.86 -11.72
C SER A 166 -16.00 -2.40 -12.13
N PHE A 167 -15.26 -1.48 -11.52
CA PHE A 167 -15.30 -0.05 -11.88
C PHE A 167 -14.82 0.18 -13.31
N VAL A 168 -13.70 -0.42 -13.72
CA VAL A 168 -13.17 -0.31 -15.08
C VAL A 168 -14.16 -0.87 -16.09
N MET A 169 -14.74 -2.05 -15.86
CA MET A 169 -15.74 -2.66 -16.74
C MET A 169 -17.00 -1.77 -16.88
N SER A 170 -17.45 -1.16 -15.78
CA SER A 170 -18.58 -0.22 -15.80
C SER A 170 -18.29 1.01 -16.68
N LYS A 171 -17.06 1.51 -16.68
CA LYS A 171 -16.66 2.62 -17.56
C LYS A 171 -16.51 2.21 -19.02
N MET A 172 -16.02 1.00 -19.30
CA MET A 172 -15.93 0.48 -20.66
C MET A 172 -17.32 0.29 -21.29
N ASN A 173 -18.28 -0.22 -20.53
CA ASN A 173 -19.66 -0.42 -21.00
C ASN A 173 -20.46 0.89 -21.15
N ALA A 174 -20.03 1.97 -20.49
CA ALA A 174 -20.66 3.29 -20.59
C ALA A 174 -20.14 4.13 -21.77
N LEU A 175 -19.09 3.69 -22.46
CA LEU A 175 -18.62 4.33 -23.68
C LEU A 175 -19.52 3.87 -24.84
N PRO A 176 -20.18 4.79 -25.58
CA PRO A 176 -21.00 4.39 -26.71
C PRO A 176 -20.12 3.71 -27.77
N ILE A 177 -20.49 2.51 -28.17
CA ILE A 177 -19.83 1.73 -29.25
C ILE A 177 -20.04 2.39 -30.62
N SER A 178 -20.84 3.46 -30.71
CA SER A 178 -21.08 4.22 -31.95
C SER A 178 -19.91 5.17 -32.23
N ASN A 179 -18.88 4.69 -32.93
CA ASN A 179 -18.09 5.44 -33.93
C ASN A 179 -17.00 4.55 -34.58
N ILE A 180 -17.24 3.24 -34.70
CA ILE A 180 -16.47 2.39 -35.61
C ILE A 180 -17.43 1.94 -36.72
N SER A 181 -17.59 2.81 -37.70
CA SER A 181 -18.20 2.53 -39.01
C SER A 181 -17.48 3.38 -40.03
#